data_AF-A0A919I8H7-F1
#
_entry.id   AF-A0A919I8H7-F1
#
_cell.length_a   1.000
_cell.length_b   1.000
_cell.length_c   1.000
_cell.angle_alpha   90.00
_cell.angle_beta   90.00
_cell.angle_gamma   90.00
#
_symmetry.space_group_name_H-M   'P 1'
#
loop_
_entity.id
_entity.type
_entity.pdbx_description
1 polymer ?
#
loop_
_entity_poly.entity_id
_entity_poly.type
_entity_poly.pdbx_seq_one_letter_code
_entity_poly.pdbx_strand_id
1 'polypeptide(L)' 'MRIIIYIRNDCVQCHATRRAMESRGLAFEMVNVDQQPDAADTLREQDFASCRW' A
#
# COMPACT_ATOMS: atom_id res chain seq x y z
N MET A 1 -13.88 1.57 9.90
CA MET A 1 -12.51 1.02 9.84
C MET A 1 -11.97 1.32 8.45
N ARG A 2 -10.88 2.09 8.32
CA ARG A 2 -10.33 2.53 7.02
C ARG A 2 -9.06 1.74 6.74
N ILE A 3 -9.03 0.99 5.64
CA ILE A 3 -7.87 0.21 5.21
C ILE A 3 -7.20 1.00 4.09
N ILE A 4 -5.97 1.44 4.32
CA ILE A 4 -5.16 2.14 3.33
C ILE A 4 -4.01 1.20 2.94
N ILE A 5 -3.90 0.92 1.66
CA ILE A 5 -2.89 0.06 1.06
C ILE A 5 -1.93 0.96 0.30
N TYR A 6 -0.72 1.06 0.82
CA TYR A 6 0.35 1.76 0.13
C TYR A 6 1.00 0.81 -0.87
N ILE A 7 1.05 1.26 -2.12
CA ILE A 7 1.58 0.47 -3.24
C ILE A 7 2.72 1.21 -3.91
N ARG A 8 3.62 0.44 -4.52
CA ARG A 8 4.67 0.93 -5.41
C ARG A 8 4.40 0.42 -6.83
N ASN A 9 4.91 1.11 -7.84
CA ASN A 9 4.91 0.65 -9.22
C ASN A 9 5.68 -0.70 -9.33
N ASP A 10 5.15 -1.64 -10.12
CA ASP A 10 5.71 -3.00 -10.30
C ASP A 10 5.71 -3.93 -9.06
N CYS A 11 4.90 -3.63 -8.04
CA CYS A 11 4.75 -4.51 -6.88
C CYS A 11 3.77 -5.67 -7.13
N VAL A 12 4.28 -6.85 -7.49
CA VAL A 12 3.49 -8.09 -7.68
C VAL A 12 2.67 -8.46 -6.43
N GLN A 13 3.24 -8.28 -5.23
CA GLN A 13 2.52 -8.55 -3.97
C GLN A 13 1.36 -7.59 -3.75
N CYS A 14 1.50 -6.33 -4.17
CA CYS A 14 0.44 -5.32 -4.07
C CYS A 14 -0.75 -5.70 -4.97
N HIS A 15 -0.48 -6.20 -6.18
CA HIS A 15 -1.50 -6.77 -7.06
C HIS A 15 -2.22 -7.97 -6.44
N ALA A 16 -1.48 -8.90 -5.82
CA ALA A 16 -2.07 -10.06 -5.17
C ALA A 16 -2.98 -9.65 -4.00
N THR A 17 -2.51 -8.72 -3.15
CA THR A 17 -3.27 -8.19 -2.01
C THR A 17 -4.53 -7.45 -2.45
N ARG A 18 -4.44 -6.61 -3.49
CA ARG A 18 -5.61 -5.92 -4.08
C ARG A 18 -6.68 -6.92 -4.51
N ARG A 19 -6.30 -7.96 -5.25
CA ARG A 19 -7.25 -8.99 -5.69
C ARG A 19 -7.85 -9.78 -4.53
N ALA A 20 -7.07 -10.06 -3.48
CA ALA A 20 -7.57 -10.72 -2.29
C ALA A 20 -8.58 -9.86 -1.52
N MET A 21 -8.35 -8.54 -1.45
CA MET A 21 -9.27 -7.59 -0.80
C MET A 21 -10.55 -7.39 -1.61
N GLU A 22 -10.45 -7.25 -2.94
CA GLU A 22 -11.59 -7.18 -3.86
C GLU A 22 -12.44 -8.44 -3.81
N SER A 23 -11.82 -9.62 -3.79
CA SER A 23 -12.50 -10.92 -3.64
C SER A 23 -13.29 -11.02 -2.34
N ARG A 24 -12.83 -10.34 -1.29
CA ARG A 24 -13.52 -10.25 0.01
C ARG A 24 -14.56 -9.12 0.07
N GLY A 25 -14.69 -8.30 -0.97
CA GLY A 25 -15.60 -7.16 -1.01
C GLY A 25 -15.26 -6.05 -0.01
N LEU A 26 -13.98 -5.94 0.38
CA LEU A 26 -13.54 -4.95 1.36
C LEU A 26 -13.35 -3.58 0.69
N ALA A 27 -13.78 -2.53 1.36
CA ALA A 27 -13.47 -1.15 0.96
C ALA A 27 -12.06 -0.80 1.45
N PHE A 28 -11.15 -0.60 0.51
CA PHE A 28 -9.77 -0.18 0.77
C PHE A 28 -9.38 0.95 -0.18
N GLU A 29 -8.44 1.76 0.27
CA GLU A 29 -7.88 2.88 -0.48
C GLU A 29 -6.47 2.51 -0.92
N MET A 30 -6.11 2.84 -2.16
CA MET A 30 -4.77 2.60 -2.68
C MET A 30 -4.03 3.92 -2.86
N VAL A 31 -2.88 4.05 -2.23
CA VAL A 31 -2.02 5.23 -2.32
C VAL A 31 -0.69 4.80 -2.94
N ASN A 32 -0.32 5.43 -4.07
CA ASN A 32 0.94 5.13 -4.74
C ASN A 32 2.06 6.00 -4.16
N VAL A 33 3.02 5.35 -3.50
CA VAL A 33 4.14 6.04 -2.83
C VAL A 33 5.23 6.48 -3.79
N ASP A 34 5.31 5.90 -5.00
CA ASP A 34 6.28 6.36 -6.02
C ASP A 34 5.86 7.70 -6.64
N GLN A 35 4.57 8.02 -6.65
CA GLN A 35 4.05 9.30 -7.15
C GLN A 35 3.92 10.38 -6.06
N GLN A 36 3.95 9.97 -4.78
CA GLN A 36 3.83 10.87 -3.63
C GLN A 36 4.93 10.55 -2.62
N PRO A 37 6.11 11.19 -2.71
CA PRO A 37 7.21 10.99 -1.77
C PRO A 37 6.83 11.30 -0.31
N ASP A 38 5.90 12.25 -0.07
CA ASP A 38 5.36 12.51 1.27
C ASP A 38 4.73 11.28 1.94
N ALA A 39 4.08 10.40 1.16
CA ALA A 39 3.51 9.16 1.69
C ALA A 39 4.61 8.14 2.04
N ALA A 40 5.73 8.15 1.32
CA ALA A 40 6.90 7.34 1.62
C ALA A 40 7.59 7.77 2.92
N ASP A 41 7.73 9.08 3.14
CA ASP A 41 8.29 9.63 4.37
C ASP A 41 7.40 9.32 5.58
N THR A 42 6.08 9.46 5.43
CA THR A 42 5.11 9.10 6.47
C THR A 42 5.18 7.61 6.87
N LEU A 43 5.47 6.72 5.91
CA LEU A 43 5.67 5.29 6.16
C LEU A 43 7.01 4.96 6.82
N ARG A 44 8.05 5.74 6.48
CA ARG A 44 9.37 5.65 7.13
C ARG A 44 9.30 6.08 8.58
N GLU A 45 8.58 7.16 8.88
CA GLU A 45 8.36 7.67 10.24
C GLU A 45 7.53 6.70 11.10
N GLN A 46 6.61 5.96 10.47
CA GLN A 46 5.81 4.94 11.14
C GLN A 46 6.49 3.56 11.25
N ASP A 47 7.76 3.45 10.87
CA ASP A 47 8.60 2.25 11.00
C ASP A 47 7.97 0.99 10.36
N PHE A 48 7.20 1.16 9.26
CA PHE A 48 6.64 0.05 8.50
C PHE A 48 7.76 -0.68 7.72
N ALA A 49 8.52 -1.53 8.40
CA ALA A 49 9.68 -2.26 7.88
C ALA A 49 9.36 -3.37 6.85
N SER A 50 8.09 -3.55 6.46
CA SER A 50 7.67 -4.61 5.54
C SER A 50 7.91 -4.28 4.07
N CYS A 51 7.98 -3.00 3.68
CA CYS A 51 8.58 -2.62 2.40
C CYS A 51 10.07 -2.43 2.65
N ARG A 52 10.84 -3.52 2.56
CA ARG A 52 12.30 -3.39 2.49
C ARG A 52 12.60 -2.61 1.21
N TRP A 53 12.97 -1.35 1.41
CA TRP A 53 13.26 -0.35 0.38
C TRP A 53 14.37 -0.81 -0.56
#